data_AF-A0A183EQ20-F1
#
_entry.id   AF-A0A183EQ20-F1
#
_cell.length_a   1.000
_cell.length_b   1.000
_cell.length_c   1.000
_cell.angle_alpha   90.00
_cell.angle_beta   90.00
_cell.angle_gamma   90.00
#
_symmetry.space_group_name_H-M   'P 1'
#
loop_
_entity.id
_entity.type
_entity.pdbx_description
1 polymer ?
#
loop_
_entity_poly.entity_id
_entity_poly.type
_entity_poly.pdbx_seq_one_letter_code
_entity_poly.pdbx_strand_id
1 'polypeptide(L)'
;MTDKVLLVDVASLVAYIKNVFIGANAAALDEALAQSSHTDCIQKFISDPQVPMLVIDRIISRDDTSEETTAIVRIANETAKRTERTTSLLLLKCGSFIEADKTVEDQLYVLRFVLSLF
;
A
#
# COMPACT_ATOMS: atom_id res chain seq x y z
N MET A 1 27.79 -6.78 -17.64
CA MET A 1 26.56 -6.97 -18.45
C MET A 1 25.43 -6.87 -17.45
N THR A 2 24.75 -5.72 -17.38
CA THR A 2 23.64 -5.55 -16.43
C THR A 2 22.43 -6.17 -17.09
N ASP A 3 21.99 -7.34 -16.62
CA ASP A 3 20.75 -7.94 -17.10
C ASP A 3 19.62 -6.93 -16.92
N LYS A 4 18.84 -6.75 -17.98
CA LYS A 4 17.71 -5.83 -17.98
C LYS A 4 16.58 -6.50 -17.18
N VAL A 5 16.44 -6.09 -15.92
CA VAL A 5 15.35 -6.57 -15.06
C VAL A 5 14.01 -6.12 -15.65
N LEU A 6 13.13 -7.07 -15.93
CA LEU A 6 11.75 -6.79 -16.31
C LEU A 6 10.94 -6.57 -15.05
N LEU A 7 10.25 -5.43 -14.96
CA LEU A 7 9.48 -5.04 -13.79
C LEU A 7 8.02 -5.41 -13.96
N VAL A 8 7.38 -5.77 -12.84
CA VAL A 8 5.92 -5.95 -12.81
C VAL A 8 5.23 -4.65 -13.19
N ASP A 9 4.10 -4.73 -13.87
CA ASP A 9 3.26 -3.57 -14.12
C ASP A 9 2.51 -3.14 -12.85
N VAL A 10 2.15 -1.86 -12.77
CA VAL A 10 1.42 -1.30 -11.62
C VAL A 10 0.08 -2.00 -11.40
N ALA A 11 -0.63 -2.37 -12.47
CA ALA A 11 -1.97 -2.96 -12.35
C ALA A 11 -1.93 -4.33 -11.68
N SER A 12 -0.90 -5.14 -11.95
CA SER A 12 -0.66 -6.41 -11.28
C SER A 12 -0.42 -6.24 -9.77
N LEU A 13 0.39 -5.26 -9.35
CA LEU A 13 0.59 -4.99 -7.93
C LEU A 13 -0.66 -4.39 -7.27
N VAL A 14 -1.41 -3.56 -7.98
CA VAL A 14 -2.70 -3.03 -7.53
C VAL A 14 -3.72 -4.15 -7.30
N ALA A 15 -3.82 -5.10 -8.24
CA ALA A 15 -4.70 -6.27 -8.09
C ALA A 15 -4.31 -7.11 -6.87
N TYR A 16 -3.00 -7.31 -6.65
CA TYR A 16 -2.50 -7.98 -5.46
C TYR A 16 -2.89 -7.23 -4.18
N ILE A 17 -2.67 -5.90 -4.12
CA ILE A 17 -3.06 -5.06 -2.97
C ILE A 17 -4.55 -5.19 -2.66
N LYS A 18 -5.42 -5.14 -3.67
CA LYS A 18 -6.87 -5.30 -3.47
C LYS A 18 -7.24 -6.67 -2.90
N ASN A 19 -6.57 -7.73 -3.37
CA ASN A 19 -6.78 -9.08 -2.89
C ASN A 19 -6.31 -9.23 -1.43
N VAL A 20 -5.14 -8.67 -1.10
CA VAL A 20 -4.59 -8.81 0.24
C VAL A 20 -5.20 -7.82 1.23
N PHE A 21 -5.59 -6.59 0.87
CA PHE A 21 -6.02 -5.57 1.84
C PHE A 21 -7.47 -5.73 2.32
N ILE A 22 -7.73 -6.84 3.00
CA ILE A 22 -9.02 -7.20 3.60
C ILE A 22 -9.39 -6.17 4.69
N GLY A 23 -10.59 -5.60 4.62
CA GLY A 23 -11.12 -4.66 5.61
C GLY A 23 -10.98 -3.17 5.25
N ALA A 24 -10.40 -2.87 4.09
CA ALA A 24 -10.60 -1.57 3.45
C ALA A 24 -12.01 -1.48 2.87
N ASN A 25 -12.64 -0.31 2.97
CA ASN A 25 -13.80 -0.04 2.14
C ASN A 25 -13.33 -0.09 0.68
N ALA A 26 -13.84 -1.05 -0.10
CA ALA A 26 -13.38 -1.31 -1.47
C ALA A 26 -13.44 -0.05 -2.35
N ALA A 27 -14.50 0.77 -2.20
CA ALA A 27 -14.65 2.01 -2.96
C ALA A 27 -13.57 3.04 -2.59
N ALA A 28 -13.29 3.22 -1.30
CA ALA A 28 -12.27 4.17 -0.83
C ALA A 28 -10.86 3.72 -1.23
N LEU A 29 -10.61 2.42 -1.25
CA LEU A 29 -9.36 1.85 -1.73
C LEU A 29 -9.19 2.07 -3.24
N ASP A 30 -10.24 1.81 -4.02
CA ASP A 30 -10.24 2.01 -5.47
C ASP A 30 -10.00 3.48 -5.84
N GLU A 31 -10.68 4.40 -5.16
CA GLU A 31 -10.50 5.84 -5.35
C GLU A 31 -9.07 6.27 -5.02
N ALA A 32 -8.51 5.82 -3.89
CA ALA A 32 -7.14 6.14 -3.53
C ALA A 32 -6.12 5.58 -4.52
N LEU A 33 -6.31 4.34 -5.01
CA LEU A 33 -5.44 3.72 -6.01
C LEU A 33 -5.50 4.42 -7.38
N ALA A 34 -6.60 5.13 -7.68
CA ALA A 34 -6.75 5.91 -8.90
C ALA A 34 -6.03 7.28 -8.84
N GLN A 35 -5.60 7.73 -7.66
CA GLN A 35 -4.87 8.99 -7.52
C GLN A 35 -3.45 8.87 -8.08
N SER A 36 -3.03 9.85 -8.89
CA SER A 36 -1.71 9.85 -9.54
C SER A 36 -0.56 9.83 -8.53
N SER A 37 -0.67 10.61 -7.44
CA SER A 37 0.32 10.63 -6.35
C SER A 37 0.55 9.26 -5.72
N HIS A 38 -0.52 8.47 -5.55
CA HIS A 38 -0.41 7.12 -5.00
C HIS A 38 0.12 6.13 -6.04
N THR A 39 -0.28 6.27 -7.30
CA THR A 39 0.28 5.50 -8.43
C THR A 39 1.80 5.71 -8.52
N ASP A 40 2.29 6.94 -8.36
CA ASP A 40 3.72 7.25 -8.32
C ASP A 40 4.43 6.55 -7.16
N CYS A 41 3.81 6.46 -5.98
CA CYS A 41 4.37 5.73 -4.84
C CYS A 41 4.48 4.22 -5.12
N ILE A 42 3.49 3.64 -5.80
CA ILE A 42 3.48 2.23 -6.20
C ILE A 42 4.57 1.99 -7.26
N GLN A 43 4.66 2.85 -8.27
CA GLN A 43 5.68 2.76 -9.32
C GLN A 43 7.09 2.86 -8.73
N LYS A 44 7.33 3.81 -7.81
CA LYS A 44 8.61 3.92 -7.08
C LYS A 44 8.93 2.67 -6.28
N PHE A 45 7.95 2.12 -5.57
CA PHE A 45 8.15 0.88 -4.82
C PHE A 45 8.58 -0.30 -5.71
N ILE A 46 8.02 -0.41 -6.92
CA ILE A 46 8.39 -1.44 -7.90
C ILE A 46 9.81 -1.24 -8.43
N SER A 47 10.16 -0.01 -8.81
CA SER A 47 11.34 0.26 -9.65
C SER A 47 12.54 0.90 -8.94
N ASP A 48 12.38 1.44 -7.73
CA ASP A 48 13.45 2.15 -7.02
C ASP A 48 14.08 1.27 -5.93
N PRO A 49 15.37 0.88 -6.05
CA PRO A 49 16.08 0.13 -5.02
C PRO A 49 16.04 0.77 -3.63
N GLN A 50 16.01 2.10 -3.54
CA GLN A 50 16.01 2.85 -2.28
C GLN A 50 14.64 2.90 -1.60
N VAL A 51 13.59 2.39 -2.25
CA VAL A 51 12.23 2.33 -1.71
C VAL A 51 11.89 0.89 -1.33
N PRO A 52 12.13 0.46 -0.08
CA PRO A 52 11.93 -0.94 0.32
C PRO A 52 10.50 -1.27 0.71
N MET A 53 9.65 -0.27 0.93
CA MET A 53 8.32 -0.50 1.48
C MET A 53 7.23 0.33 0.80
N LEU A 54 6.02 -0.23 0.87
CA LEU A 54 4.78 0.44 0.54
C LEU A 54 3.82 0.24 1.71
N VAL A 55 3.26 1.33 2.21
CA VAL A 55 2.34 1.37 3.33
C VAL A 55 1.00 1.85 2.82
N ILE A 56 -0.04 1.06 3.08
CA ILE A 56 -1.43 1.39 2.79
C ILE A 56 -2.15 1.52 4.14
N ASP A 57 -2.50 2.73 4.52
CA ASP A 57 -3.21 3.02 5.76
C ASP A 57 -4.68 3.30 5.43
N ARG A 58 -5.59 2.61 6.11
CA ARG A 58 -6.98 3.06 6.27
C ARG A 58 -7.09 3.77 7.60
N ILE A 59 -7.21 5.08 7.54
CA ILE A 59 -7.29 5.97 8.69
C ILE A 59 -8.76 6.29 8.92
N ILE A 60 -9.26 5.98 10.11
CA ILE A 60 -10.61 6.31 10.52
C ILE A 60 -10.56 7.63 11.27
N SER A 61 -11.18 8.66 10.71
CA SER A 61 -11.44 9.91 11.40
C SER A 61 -12.85 9.89 11.98
N ARG A 62 -12.98 10.23 13.26
CA ARG A 62 -14.27 10.62 13.83
C ARG A 62 -14.30 12.13 13.82
N ASP A 63 -15.21 12.70 13.04
CA ASP A 63 -15.55 14.10 13.19
C ASP A 63 -16.57 14.20 14.32
N ASP A 64 -16.25 14.91 15.40
CA ASP A 64 -17.15 15.05 16.56
C ASP A 64 -18.48 15.75 16.21
N THR A 65 -18.58 16.33 15.00
CA THR A 65 -19.77 17.05 14.51
C THR A 65 -20.65 16.25 13.55
N SER A 66 -20.22 15.04 13.13
CA SER A 66 -20.96 14.20 12.18
C SER A 66 -21.04 12.75 12.66
N GLU A 67 -22.19 12.10 12.52
CA GLU A 67 -22.31 10.66 12.81
C GLU A 67 -21.63 9.77 11.75
N GLU A 68 -21.10 10.37 10.67
CA GLU A 68 -20.43 9.64 9.60
C GLU A 68 -18.95 9.42 9.92
N THR A 69 -18.57 8.15 10.05
CA THR A 69 -17.17 7.76 10.16
C THR A 69 -16.52 7.82 8.78
N THR A 70 -15.77 8.88 8.50
CA THR A 70 -15.00 8.99 7.25
C THR A 70 -13.72 8.17 7.35
N ALA A 71 -13.43 7.38 6.31
CA ALA A 71 -12.21 6.60 6.22
C ALA A 71 -11.36 7.11 5.05
N ILE A 72 -10.16 7.56 5.35
CA ILE A 72 -9.19 8.03 4.35
C ILE A 72 -8.20 6.90 4.09
N VAL A 73 -7.92 6.62 2.82
CA VAL A 73 -6.87 5.68 2.42
C VAL A 73 -5.64 6.47 2.00
N ARG A 74 -4.52 6.21 2.68
CA ARG A 74 -3.21 6.78 2.36
C ARG A 74 -2.31 5.67 1.81
N ILE A 75 -1.61 5.96 0.71
CA ILE A 75 -0.59 5.09 0.14
C ILE A 75 0.74 5.84 0.12
N ALA A 76 1.77 5.28 0.73
CA ALA A 76 3.06 5.95 0.85
C ALA A 76 4.23 4.97 0.95
N ASN A 77 5.44 5.46 0.69
CA ASN A 77 6.67 4.68 0.79
C ASN A 77 7.34 4.73 2.18
N GLU A 78 6.62 5.22 3.18
CA GLU A 78 7.10 5.39 4.55
C GLU A 78 5.98 5.21 5.57
N THR A 79 6.37 4.71 6.74
CA THR A 79 5.50 4.64 7.93
C THR A 79 5.40 6.01 8.59
N ALA A 80 4.20 6.36 9.06
CA ALA A 80 3.99 7.52 9.92
C ALA A 80 3.40 7.06 11.25
N LYS A 81 3.90 7.58 12.38
CA LYS A 81 3.25 7.36 13.67
C LYS A 81 1.90 8.10 13.65
N ARG A 82 0.84 7.40 14.04
CA ARG A 82 -0.53 7.94 14.09
C ARG A 82 -1.14 7.76 15.45
N THR A 83 -2.10 8.62 15.76
CA THR A 83 -2.93 8.53 16.96
C THR A 83 -4.34 8.09 16.62
N GLU A 84 -4.77 8.30 15.38
CA GLU A 84 -6.06 7.90 14.84
C GLU A 84 -6.16 6.38 14.70
N ARG A 85 -7.38 5.85 14.83
CA ARG A 85 -7.66 4.44 14.59
C ARG A 85 -7.29 4.09 13.15
N THR A 86 -6.29 3.24 12.98
CA THR A 86 -5.71 2.97 11.66
C THR A 86 -5.55 1.47 11.45
N THR A 87 -5.97 0.98 10.30
CA THR A 87 -5.62 -0.36 9.81
C THR A 87 -4.60 -0.20 8.70
N SER A 88 -3.41 -0.76 8.89
CA SER A 88 -2.29 -0.64 7.96
C SER A 88 -1.95 -1.99 7.33
N LEU A 89 -1.70 -1.96 6.03
CA LEU A 89 -1.01 -3.01 5.28
C LEU A 89 0.36 -2.47 4.89
N LEU A 90 1.41 -3.17 5.34
CA LEU A 90 2.79 -2.89 4.96
C LEU A 90 3.28 -4.00 4.06
N LEU A 91 3.76 -3.63 2.88
CA LEU A 91 4.45 -4.51 1.94
C LEU A 91 5.93 -4.15 1.97
N LEU A 92 6.79 -5.14 2.22
CA LEU A 92 8.24 -5.00 2.20
C LEU A 92 8.80 -5.90 1.09
N LYS A 93 9.58 -5.31 0.17
CA LYS A 93 10.19 -6.09 -0.91
C LYS A 93 11.34 -6.96 -0.41
N CYS A 94 11.45 -8.18 -0.93
CA CYS A 94 12.55 -9.10 -0.64
C CYS A 94 13.83 -8.75 -1.42
N GLY A 95 13.68 -8.17 -2.61
CA GLY A 95 14.78 -7.79 -3.51
C GLY A 95 14.85 -6.28 -3.76
N SER A 96 15.70 -5.85 -4.70
CA SER A 96 15.81 -4.42 -5.07
C SER A 96 14.60 -3.91 -5.86
N PHE A 97 13.91 -4.79 -6.57
CA PHE A 97 12.79 -4.48 -7.47
C PHE A 97 11.69 -5.53 -7.32
N ILE A 98 10.51 -5.26 -7.87
CA ILE A 98 9.48 -6.28 -8.09
C ILE A 98 9.54 -6.72 -9.56
N GLU A 99 10.02 -7.93 -9.76
CA GLU A 99 10.35 -8.51 -11.05
C GLU A 99 9.12 -9.21 -11.68
N ALA A 100 9.00 -9.13 -12.99
CA ALA A 100 7.88 -9.71 -13.75
C ALA A 100 7.99 -11.22 -13.98
N ASP A 101 9.18 -11.81 -13.76
CA ASP A 101 9.45 -13.23 -13.94
C ASP A 101 9.05 -14.09 -12.72
N LYS A 102 8.72 -13.44 -11.60
CA LYS A 102 8.32 -14.04 -10.33
C LYS A 102 6.91 -13.61 -9.97
N THR A 103 6.25 -14.39 -9.12
CA THR A 103 4.95 -13.97 -8.58
C THR A 103 5.12 -12.77 -7.65
N VAL A 104 4.11 -11.91 -7.54
CA VAL A 104 4.16 -10.76 -6.61
C VAL A 104 4.23 -11.23 -5.15
N GLU A 105 3.57 -12.34 -4.82
CA GLU A 105 3.51 -12.90 -3.46
C GLU A 105 4.89 -13.36 -2.98
N ASP A 106 5.66 -14.07 -3.81
CA ASP A 106 6.98 -14.59 -3.44
C ASP A 106 8.03 -13.49 -3.21
N GLN A 107 7.74 -12.26 -3.64
CA GLN A 107 8.65 -11.13 -3.60
C GLN A 107 8.38 -10.17 -2.43
N LEU A 108 7.36 -10.45 -1.61
CA LEU A 108 6.87 -9.53 -0.59
C LEU A 108 6.72 -10.19 0.78
N TYR A 109 7.23 -9.52 1.82
CA TYR A 109 6.71 -9.72 3.17
C TYR A 109 5.47 -8.84 3.38
N VAL A 110 4.40 -9.46 3.86
CA VAL A 110 3.12 -8.79 4.12
C VAL A 110 2.88 -8.68 5.63
N LEU A 111 2.83 -7.46 6.15
CA LEU A 111 2.57 -7.19 7.55
C LEU A 111 1.26 -6.39 7.70
N ARG A 112 0.45 -6.77 8.70
CA ARG A 112 -0.82 -6.13 9.00
C ARG A 112 -0.82 -5.65 10.42
N PHE A 113 -1.18 -4.39 10.59
CA PHE A 113 -1.25 -3.77 11.91
C PHE A 113 -2.60 -3.07 12.07
N VAL A 114 -3.19 -3.20 13.24
CA VAL A 114 -4.39 -2.45 13.61
C VAL A 114 -4.04 -1.65 14.84
N LEU A 115 -3.95 -0.33 14.68
CA LEU A 115 -3.84 0.59 15.79
C LEU A 115 -5.24 0.86 16.31
N SER A 116 -5.55 0.29 17.47
CA SER A 116 -6.73 0.61 18.24
C SER A 116 -6.30 1.48 19.43
N LEU A 117 -6.88 2.68 19.55
CA LEU A 117 -6.83 3.41 20.81
C LEU A 117 -7.64 2.61 21.85
N PHE A 118 -7.01 2.26 22.96
CA PHE A 118 -7.67 1.69 24.14
C PHE A 118 -8.36 2.78 24.95
#